data_AF-A0A5N8YFB1-F1
#
_entry.id   AF-A0A5N8YFB1-F1
#
_cell.length_a   1.000
_cell.length_b   1.000
_cell.length_c   1.000
_cell.angle_alpha   90.00
_cell.angle_beta   90.00
_cell.angle_gamma   90.00
#
_symmetry.space_group_name_H-M   'P 1'
#
loop_
_entity.id
_entity.type
_entity.pdbx_description
1 polymer ?
#
loop_
_entity_poly.entity_id
_entity_poly.type
_entity_poly.pdbx_seq_one_letter_code
_entity_poly.pdbx_strand_id
1 'polypeptide(L)'
;MISEKVRQEDIETYSLVALDIDGTMIGEDRVVQPDLVKAISDVQRLGVVVSIATGRTLVPALRVAEQSGALGPVICFQGAMTFDQISESVIRHIRLDEHIARRSIECLTSATPEVMMFLGDEVWVEQRTSWTDGYGERMGIEIRDIDSLLSMADRMPTAIVGVGDPDLVGPLVTKLKSELNESALVTHSLPMFCEIQSVGAG
;
A
#
# COMPACT_ATOMS: atom_id res chain seq x y z
N MET A 1 -9.42 51.19 -28.07
CA MET A 1 -10.23 50.34 -27.16
C MET A 1 -10.56 49.07 -27.91
N ILE A 2 -9.75 48.02 -27.72
CA ILE A 2 -10.03 46.70 -28.26
C ILE A 2 -10.19 45.80 -27.05
N SER A 3 -11.41 45.29 -26.93
CA SER A 3 -12.00 44.51 -25.85
C SER A 3 -11.07 43.42 -25.31
N GLU A 4 -10.78 43.50 -24.01
CA GLU A 4 -10.51 42.33 -23.18
C GLU A 4 -11.70 41.37 -23.31
N LYS A 5 -11.45 40.19 -23.88
CA LYS A 5 -12.27 39.00 -23.73
C LYS A 5 -11.47 37.82 -24.25
N VAL A 6 -10.38 37.51 -23.55
CA VAL A 6 -9.93 36.13 -23.51
C VAL A 6 -11.08 35.37 -22.88
N ARG A 7 -11.74 34.56 -23.70
CA ARG A 7 -12.86 33.73 -23.29
C ARG A 7 -12.38 32.87 -22.14
N GLN A 8 -13.14 32.94 -21.07
CA GLN A 8 -13.15 32.02 -19.95
C GLN A 8 -13.51 30.66 -20.54
N GLU A 9 -12.51 29.98 -21.11
CA GLU A 9 -12.61 28.56 -21.42
C GLU A 9 -12.78 27.85 -20.08
N ASP A 10 -13.76 26.96 -19.99
CA ASP A 10 -14.04 26.14 -18.82
C ASP A 10 -12.79 25.29 -18.51
N ILE A 11 -11.84 25.85 -17.77
CA ILE A 11 -10.74 25.09 -17.20
C ILE A 11 -11.42 24.16 -16.20
N GLU A 12 -11.56 22.88 -16.57
CA GLU A 12 -11.96 21.83 -15.65
C GLU A 12 -11.11 21.97 -14.39
N THR A 13 -11.73 22.48 -13.34
CA THR A 13 -11.06 22.69 -12.07
C THR A 13 -11.05 21.34 -11.37
N TYR A 14 -9.91 20.66 -11.42
CA TYR A 14 -9.73 19.41 -10.68
C TYR A 14 -9.97 19.67 -9.19
N SER A 15 -10.85 18.88 -8.56
CA SER A 15 -11.09 18.97 -7.12
C SER A 15 -10.10 18.13 -6.31
N LEU A 16 -9.48 17.14 -6.94
CA LEU A 16 -8.55 16.22 -6.31
C LEU A 16 -7.47 15.75 -7.30
N VAL A 17 -6.25 15.59 -6.79
CA VAL A 17 -5.14 14.91 -7.45
C VAL A 17 -4.70 13.76 -6.54
N ALA A 18 -4.65 12.54 -7.07
CA ALA A 18 -4.09 11.39 -6.37
C ALA A 18 -2.72 11.05 -6.96
N LEU A 19 -1.70 10.93 -6.11
CA LEU A 19 -0.33 10.64 -6.51
C LEU A 19 0.10 9.27 -6.00
N ASP A 20 0.67 8.45 -6.88
CA ASP A 20 1.42 7.28 -6.47
C ASP A 20 2.78 7.69 -5.88
N ILE A 21 3.38 6.81 -5.08
CA ILE A 21 4.67 7.04 -4.42
C ILE A 21 5.82 6.56 -5.32
N ASP A 22 5.93 5.25 -5.52
CA ASP A 22 7.12 4.62 -6.07
C ASP A 22 7.22 4.85 -7.58
N GLY A 23 8.29 5.52 -8.03
CA GLY A 23 8.44 5.89 -9.44
C GLY A 23 7.61 7.11 -9.87
N THR A 24 6.86 7.72 -8.95
CA THR A 24 6.06 8.93 -9.19
C THR A 24 6.49 10.08 -8.28
N MET A 25 6.22 10.02 -6.97
CA MET A 25 6.65 11.05 -6.02
C MET A 25 8.12 10.92 -5.63
N ILE A 26 8.63 9.68 -5.59
CA ILE A 26 10.01 9.38 -5.22
C ILE A 26 10.67 8.46 -6.25
N GLY A 27 11.93 8.75 -6.56
CA GLY A 27 12.76 7.93 -7.44
C GLY A 27 13.61 6.92 -6.66
N GLU A 28 14.68 6.44 -7.30
CA GLU A 28 15.62 5.49 -6.69
C GLU A 28 16.35 6.04 -5.45
N ASP A 29 16.51 7.36 -5.37
CA ASP A 29 17.09 8.06 -4.22
C ASP A 29 16.18 8.03 -2.98
N ARG A 30 14.91 7.65 -3.15
CA ARG A 30 13.87 7.62 -2.11
C ARG A 30 13.66 8.96 -1.42
N VAL A 31 13.91 10.07 -2.12
CA VAL A 31 13.77 11.43 -1.60
C VAL A 31 12.55 12.11 -2.22
N VAL A 32 11.74 12.75 -1.37
CA VAL A 32 10.72 13.70 -1.83
C VAL A 32 11.41 15.00 -2.21
N GLN A 33 11.40 15.32 -3.50
CA GLN A 33 12.14 16.48 -4.03
C GLN A 33 11.48 17.81 -3.64
N PRO A 34 12.26 18.87 -3.32
CA PRO A 34 11.70 20.18 -2.95
C PRO A 34 10.74 20.78 -3.99
N ASP A 35 11.00 20.55 -5.27
CA ASP A 35 10.14 21.02 -6.36
C ASP A 35 8.76 20.36 -6.34
N LEU A 36 8.69 19.07 -5.95
CA LEU A 36 7.42 18.36 -5.77
C LEU A 36 6.64 18.92 -4.57
N VAL A 37 7.31 19.17 -3.45
CA VAL A 37 6.70 19.81 -2.26
C VAL A 37 6.08 21.16 -2.66
N LYS A 38 6.83 21.97 -3.42
CA LYS A 38 6.35 23.26 -3.93
C LYS A 38 5.15 23.07 -4.85
N ALA A 39 5.19 22.13 -5.80
CA ALA A 39 4.09 21.87 -6.71
C ALA A 39 2.81 21.44 -5.98
N ILE A 40 2.92 20.55 -4.99
CA ILE A 40 1.81 20.12 -4.14
C ILE A 40 1.22 21.32 -3.40
N SER A 41 2.06 22.17 -2.80
CA SER A 41 1.61 23.40 -2.14
C SER A 41 0.90 24.37 -3.10
N ASP A 42 1.43 24.56 -4.30
CA ASP A 42 0.86 25.42 -5.34
C ASP A 42 -0.55 24.93 -5.74
N VAL A 43 -0.71 23.61 -5.95
CA VAL A 43 -1.99 22.97 -6.30
C VAL A 43 -3.01 23.08 -5.16
N GLN A 44 -2.59 22.83 -3.92
CA GLN A 44 -3.48 22.93 -2.76
C GLN A 44 -3.97 24.36 -2.51
N ARG A 45 -3.17 25.38 -2.83
CA ARG A 45 -3.58 26.79 -2.74
C ARG A 45 -4.69 27.18 -3.74
N LEU A 46 -4.90 26.37 -4.77
CA LEU A 46 -6.02 26.51 -5.71
C LEU A 46 -7.29 25.82 -5.21
N GLY A 47 -7.27 25.24 -4.00
CA GLY A 47 -8.40 24.52 -3.42
C GLY A 47 -8.50 23.04 -3.83
N VAL A 48 -7.48 22.51 -4.50
CA VAL A 48 -7.42 21.11 -4.94
C VAL A 48 -6.85 20.24 -3.82
N VAL A 49 -7.52 19.14 -3.50
CA VAL A 49 -7.01 18.18 -2.50
C VAL A 49 -5.94 17.30 -3.14
N VAL A 50 -4.75 17.18 -2.53
CA VAL A 50 -3.71 16.25 -2.99
C VAL A 50 -3.67 15.04 -2.05
N SER A 51 -4.03 13.88 -2.58
CA SER A 51 -4.07 12.59 -1.87
C SER A 51 -2.93 11.68 -2.34
N ILE A 52 -2.56 10.72 -1.50
CA ILE A 52 -1.62 9.64 -1.86
C ILE A 52 -2.40 8.37 -2.17
N ALA A 53 -1.98 7.64 -3.21
CA ALA A 53 -2.52 6.32 -3.56
C ALA A 53 -1.41 5.34 -3.90
N THR A 54 -1.17 4.35 -3.04
CA THR A 54 0.03 3.50 -3.13
C THR A 54 -0.22 2.04 -2.72
N GLY A 55 0.64 1.14 -3.20
CA GLY A 55 0.75 -0.23 -2.74
C GLY A 55 1.37 -0.37 -1.34
N ARG A 56 2.12 0.64 -0.87
CA ARG A 56 2.78 0.62 0.44
C ARG A 56 1.79 0.49 1.59
N THR A 57 2.28 0.01 2.73
CA THR A 57 1.52 -0.01 3.98
C THR A 57 1.36 1.40 4.56
N LEU A 58 0.48 1.56 5.55
CA LEU A 58 0.08 2.87 6.06
C LEU A 58 1.26 3.72 6.56
N VAL A 59 2.12 3.15 7.43
CA VAL A 59 3.23 3.88 8.06
C VAL A 59 4.20 4.50 7.04
N PRO A 60 4.80 3.75 6.08
CA PRO A 60 5.67 4.33 5.07
C PRO A 60 4.94 5.27 4.12
N ALA A 61 3.64 5.11 3.88
CA ALA A 61 2.85 6.03 3.07
C ALA A 61 2.63 7.38 3.79
N LEU A 62 2.30 7.35 5.08
CA LEU A 62 2.15 8.55 5.92
C LEU A 62 3.43 9.38 5.98
N ARG A 63 4.60 8.73 6.08
CA ARG A 63 5.88 9.46 6.05
C ARG A 63 6.07 10.26 4.77
N VAL A 64 5.68 9.71 3.62
CA VAL A 64 5.76 10.42 2.33
C VAL A 64 4.70 11.53 2.26
N ALA A 65 3.51 11.31 2.81
CA ALA A 65 2.47 12.34 2.91
C ALA A 65 2.97 13.54 3.71
N GLU A 66 3.56 13.29 4.88
CA GLU A 66 4.14 14.30 5.76
C GLU A 66 5.29 15.05 5.07
N GLN A 67 6.24 14.33 4.47
CA GLN A 67 7.37 14.93 3.77
C GLN A 67 6.97 15.77 2.55
N SER A 68 5.92 15.35 1.83
CA SER A 68 5.43 16.05 0.64
C SER A 68 4.49 17.21 0.92
N GLY A 69 3.94 17.29 2.14
CA GLY A 69 2.95 18.28 2.53
C GLY A 69 1.58 18.05 1.88
N ALA A 70 1.31 16.83 1.39
CA ALA A 70 0.00 16.44 0.89
C ALA A 70 -1.00 16.34 2.05
N LEU A 71 -2.19 16.93 1.90
CA LEU A 71 -3.19 17.06 2.97
C LEU A 71 -4.42 16.16 2.78
N GLY A 72 -4.54 15.48 1.64
CA GLY A 72 -5.65 14.57 1.35
C GLY A 72 -5.50 13.22 2.05
N PRO A 73 -6.53 12.35 1.99
CA PRO A 73 -6.43 11.00 2.51
C PRO A 73 -5.28 10.18 1.90
N VAL A 74 -4.79 9.21 2.67
CA VAL A 74 -3.78 8.23 2.23
C VAL A 74 -4.49 6.92 1.90
N ILE A 75 -4.47 6.57 0.62
CA ILE A 75 -4.94 5.29 0.09
C ILE A 75 -3.71 4.36 0.04
N CYS A 76 -3.72 3.31 0.85
CA CYS A 76 -2.59 2.41 1.04
C CYS A 76 -3.03 0.94 0.91
N PHE A 77 -2.06 0.02 0.97
CA PHE A 77 -2.31 -1.42 0.80
C PHE A 77 -3.05 -1.71 -0.52
N GLN A 78 -2.59 -1.18 -1.65
CA GLN A 78 -3.26 -1.34 -2.96
C GLN A 78 -4.73 -0.90 -2.94
N GLY A 79 -5.07 0.09 -2.11
CA GLY A 79 -6.45 0.54 -1.94
C GLY A 79 -7.29 -0.27 -0.95
N ALA A 80 -6.73 -1.24 -0.23
CA ALA A 80 -7.45 -1.94 0.84
C ALA A 80 -7.77 -1.00 2.02
N MET A 81 -7.00 0.08 2.22
CA MET A 81 -7.21 1.04 3.30
C MET A 81 -7.17 2.48 2.78
N THR A 82 -8.11 3.29 3.27
CA THR A 82 -8.12 4.75 3.13
C THR A 82 -8.09 5.37 4.52
N PHE A 83 -7.05 6.12 4.80
CA PHE A 83 -6.81 6.74 6.09
C PHE A 83 -6.83 8.26 5.95
N ASP A 84 -7.63 8.93 6.78
CA ASP A 84 -7.57 10.38 6.93
C ASP A 84 -6.44 10.73 7.90
N GLN A 85 -5.37 11.27 7.35
CA GLN A 85 -4.21 11.69 8.12
C GLN A 85 -4.44 12.95 8.97
N ILE A 86 -5.49 13.73 8.70
CA ILE A 86 -5.79 14.95 9.48
C ILE A 86 -6.57 14.61 10.74
N SER A 87 -7.57 13.73 10.62
CA SER A 87 -8.34 13.24 11.78
C SER A 87 -7.73 12.00 12.44
N GLU A 88 -6.63 11.48 11.89
CA GLU A 88 -5.97 10.25 12.30
C GLU A 88 -6.94 9.05 12.38
N SER A 89 -7.80 8.92 11.37
CA SER A 89 -8.88 7.92 11.39
C SER A 89 -9.00 7.13 10.09
N VAL A 90 -9.40 5.86 10.21
CA VAL A 90 -9.68 5.00 9.07
C VAL A 90 -11.04 5.38 8.46
N ILE A 91 -11.04 5.83 7.20
CA ILE A 91 -12.26 6.08 6.42
C ILE A 91 -12.81 4.75 5.88
N ARG A 92 -11.93 3.90 5.35
CA ARG A 92 -12.29 2.61 4.74
C ARG A 92 -11.18 1.61 5.00
N HIS A 93 -11.56 0.37 5.33
CA HIS A 93 -10.61 -0.72 5.50
C HIS A 93 -11.26 -2.05 5.12
N ILE A 94 -10.82 -2.60 4.00
CA ILE A 94 -11.22 -3.92 3.52
C ILE A 94 -10.12 -4.91 3.91
N ARG A 95 -10.54 -6.01 4.53
CA ARG A 95 -9.65 -7.02 5.11
C ARG A 95 -9.97 -8.38 4.51
N LEU A 96 -9.01 -9.28 4.59
CA LEU A 96 -9.20 -10.69 4.25
C LEU A 96 -10.16 -11.34 5.24
N ASP A 97 -11.09 -12.16 4.75
CA ASP A 97 -11.83 -13.07 5.62
C ASP A 97 -10.96 -14.26 6.04
N GLU A 98 -11.43 -15.01 7.05
CA GLU A 98 -10.69 -16.14 7.59
C GLU A 98 -10.36 -17.19 6.51
N HIS A 99 -11.30 -17.50 5.63
CA HIS A 99 -11.12 -18.57 4.65
C HIS A 99 -9.98 -18.24 3.68
N ILE A 100 -9.98 -17.02 3.15
CA ILE A 100 -8.93 -16.56 2.25
C ILE A 100 -7.61 -16.36 3.00
N ALA A 101 -7.64 -15.83 4.23
CA ALA A 101 -6.44 -15.68 5.05
C ALA A 101 -5.76 -17.02 5.32
N ARG A 102 -6.51 -18.04 5.76
CA ARG A 102 -5.99 -19.40 5.98
C ARG A 102 -5.35 -19.96 4.72
N ARG A 103 -6.08 -19.90 3.59
CA ARG A 103 -5.58 -20.43 2.32
C ARG A 103 -4.30 -19.73 1.86
N SER A 104 -4.24 -18.41 2.05
CA SER A 104 -3.08 -17.59 1.76
C SER A 104 -1.87 -18.00 2.59
N ILE A 105 -2.03 -18.15 3.91
CA ILE A 105 -0.95 -18.58 4.82
C ILE A 105 -0.44 -19.95 4.41
N GLU A 106 -1.31 -20.94 4.22
CA GLU A 106 -0.92 -22.32 3.83
C GLU A 106 -0.11 -22.34 2.52
N CYS A 107 -0.57 -21.61 1.51
CA CYS A 107 0.11 -21.55 0.23
C CYS A 107 1.45 -20.84 0.30
N LEU A 108 1.53 -19.71 1.00
CA LEU A 108 2.75 -18.90 1.05
C LEU A 108 3.82 -19.53 1.95
N THR A 109 3.44 -20.07 3.11
CA THR A 109 4.39 -20.72 4.05
C THR A 109 5.02 -21.98 3.45
N SER A 110 4.31 -22.67 2.54
CA SER A 110 4.84 -23.84 1.84
C SER A 110 5.69 -23.50 0.61
N ALA A 111 5.65 -22.25 0.11
CA ALA A 111 6.25 -21.89 -1.18
C ALA A 111 7.30 -20.77 -1.10
N THR A 112 7.33 -19.99 -0.01
CA THR A 112 8.21 -18.84 0.15
C THR A 112 8.95 -18.90 1.50
N PRO A 113 10.22 -18.46 1.56
CA PRO A 113 11.01 -18.48 2.79
C PRO A 113 10.49 -17.53 3.87
N GLU A 114 9.87 -16.41 3.50
CA GLU A 114 9.35 -15.42 4.45
C GLU A 114 7.87 -15.17 4.17
N VAL A 115 7.05 -15.16 5.22
CA VAL A 115 5.63 -14.81 5.14
C VAL A 115 5.29 -13.77 6.18
N MET A 116 4.76 -12.64 5.73
CA MET A 116 4.36 -11.50 6.55
C MET A 116 2.83 -11.36 6.54
N MET A 117 2.22 -11.37 7.72
CA MET A 117 0.82 -11.03 7.92
C MET A 117 0.72 -9.59 8.46
N PHE A 118 0.04 -8.72 7.73
CA PHE A 118 -0.19 -7.34 8.14
C PHE A 118 -1.49 -7.24 8.94
N LEU A 119 -1.36 -6.97 10.24
CA LEU A 119 -2.48 -6.94 11.18
C LEU A 119 -2.42 -5.66 12.02
N GLY A 120 -3.30 -4.70 11.73
CA GLY A 120 -3.23 -3.37 12.33
C GLY A 120 -1.93 -2.66 11.94
N ASP A 121 -1.22 -2.14 12.93
CA ASP A 121 0.07 -1.45 12.76
C ASP A 121 1.29 -2.40 12.87
N GLU A 122 1.03 -3.69 12.96
CA GLU A 122 2.04 -4.73 13.21
C GLU A 122 2.19 -5.67 12.01
N VAL A 123 3.38 -6.25 11.89
CA VAL A 123 3.66 -7.35 10.97
C VAL A 123 4.00 -8.59 11.76
N TRP A 124 3.26 -9.65 11.52
CA TRP A 124 3.44 -10.94 12.16
C TRP A 124 4.10 -11.93 11.20
N VAL A 125 5.06 -12.71 11.71
CA VAL A 125 5.79 -13.76 11.00
C VAL A 125 5.81 -15.04 11.84
N GLU A 126 6.07 -16.21 11.25
CA GLU A 126 6.28 -17.44 12.03
C GLU A 126 7.70 -17.52 12.60
N GLN A 127 8.66 -16.87 11.94
CA GLN A 127 10.04 -16.81 12.37
C GLN A 127 10.65 -15.45 11.99
N ARG A 128 11.33 -14.81 12.94
CA ARG A 128 12.14 -13.62 12.64
C ARG A 128 13.44 -14.01 11.98
N THR A 129 13.78 -13.31 10.90
CA THR A 129 15.05 -13.42 10.19
C THR A 129 15.70 -12.06 10.08
N SER A 130 16.97 -12.01 9.69
CA SER A 130 17.63 -10.74 9.38
C SER A 130 16.92 -9.97 8.27
N TRP A 131 16.22 -10.67 7.38
CA TRP A 131 15.46 -10.04 6.30
C TRP A 131 14.21 -9.34 6.85
N THR A 132 13.41 -10.03 7.68
CA THR A 132 12.19 -9.46 8.28
C THR A 132 12.53 -8.31 9.22
N ASP A 133 13.57 -8.46 10.04
CA ASP A 133 14.02 -7.40 10.95
C ASP A 133 14.48 -6.17 10.18
N GLY A 134 15.30 -6.36 9.14
CA GLY A 134 15.72 -5.28 8.26
C GLY A 134 14.55 -4.64 7.50
N TYR A 135 13.50 -5.38 7.17
CA TYR A 135 12.26 -4.81 6.62
C TYR A 135 11.57 -3.91 7.64
N GLY A 136 11.41 -4.39 8.88
CA GLY A 136 10.83 -3.64 9.99
C GLY A 136 11.56 -2.33 10.26
N GLU A 137 12.90 -2.36 10.30
CA GLU A 137 13.73 -1.15 10.48
C GLU A 137 13.55 -0.14 9.34
N ARG A 138 13.64 -0.60 8.07
CA ARG A 138 13.51 0.29 6.90
C ARG A 138 12.13 0.91 6.79
N MET A 139 11.09 0.14 7.09
CA MET A 139 9.70 0.61 7.02
C MET A 139 9.25 1.25 8.34
N GLY A 140 10.06 1.15 9.39
CA GLY A 140 9.74 1.49 10.78
C GLY A 140 8.39 0.93 11.21
N ILE A 141 8.24 -0.39 11.05
CA ILE A 141 7.07 -1.19 11.44
C ILE A 141 7.55 -2.24 12.44
N GLU A 142 6.76 -2.51 13.47
CA GLU A 142 7.07 -3.55 14.45
C GLU A 142 6.88 -4.95 13.85
N ILE A 143 7.93 -5.78 13.91
CA ILE A 143 7.89 -7.19 13.54
C ILE A 143 7.70 -8.04 14.79
N ARG A 144 6.68 -8.88 14.79
CA ARG A 144 6.38 -9.84 15.85
C ARG A 144 6.37 -11.26 15.30
N ASP A 145 6.75 -12.21 16.15
CA ASP A 145 6.68 -13.64 15.83
C ASP A 145 5.64 -14.39 16.64
N ILE A 146 5.17 -15.49 16.06
CA ILE A 146 4.23 -16.43 16.66
C ILE A 146 4.53 -17.84 16.15
N ASP A 147 4.21 -18.87 16.93
CA ASP A 147 4.43 -20.26 16.53
C ASP A 147 3.74 -20.64 15.21
N SER A 148 2.55 -20.08 14.95
CA SER A 148 1.89 -20.24 13.64
C SER A 148 0.94 -19.10 13.31
N LEU A 149 1.08 -18.55 12.11
CA LEU A 149 0.19 -17.52 11.56
C LEU A 149 -1.24 -18.03 11.37
N LEU A 150 -1.42 -19.35 11.16
CA LEU A 150 -2.75 -19.95 11.01
C LEU A 150 -3.63 -19.76 12.25
N SER A 151 -3.02 -19.62 13.43
CA SER A 151 -3.75 -19.35 14.68
C SER A 151 -4.39 -17.96 14.72
N MET A 152 -4.01 -17.07 13.81
CA MET A 152 -4.51 -15.69 13.70
C MET A 152 -5.27 -15.43 12.40
N ALA A 153 -5.59 -16.47 11.62
CA ALA A 153 -6.23 -16.28 10.33
C ALA A 153 -7.63 -15.64 10.43
N ASP A 154 -8.32 -15.81 11.55
CA ASP A 154 -9.63 -15.21 11.85
C ASP A 154 -9.56 -13.73 12.28
N ARG A 155 -8.35 -13.17 12.44
CA ARG A 155 -8.12 -11.79 12.90
C ARG A 155 -8.31 -10.74 11.82
N MET A 156 -8.75 -11.14 10.63
CA MET A 156 -8.98 -10.29 9.48
C MET A 156 -7.74 -9.45 9.10
N PRO A 157 -6.64 -10.06 8.63
CA PRO A 157 -5.46 -9.30 8.22
C PRO A 157 -5.76 -8.40 7.01
N THR A 158 -5.05 -7.28 6.90
CA THR A 158 -5.16 -6.37 5.75
C THR A 158 -4.54 -7.00 4.50
N ALA A 159 -3.41 -7.69 4.68
CA ALA A 159 -2.65 -8.32 3.62
C ALA A 159 -1.84 -9.49 4.18
N ILE A 160 -1.55 -10.48 3.34
CA ILE A 160 -0.56 -11.52 3.59
C ILE A 160 0.41 -11.51 2.41
N VAL A 161 1.70 -11.44 2.70
CA VAL A 161 2.75 -11.28 1.69
C VAL A 161 3.79 -12.38 1.86
N GLY A 162 3.99 -13.18 0.82
CA GLY A 162 5.11 -14.09 0.72
C GLY A 162 6.29 -13.42 0.04
N VAL A 163 7.50 -13.70 0.50
CA VAL A 163 8.74 -13.13 -0.07
C VAL A 163 9.71 -14.25 -0.40
N GLY A 164 10.25 -14.24 -1.62
CA GLY A 164 11.17 -15.27 -2.07
C GLY A 164 11.87 -14.94 -3.37
N ASP A 165 12.48 -15.97 -3.97
CA ASP A 165 13.12 -15.87 -5.29
C ASP A 165 12.09 -15.50 -6.37
N PRO A 166 12.33 -14.47 -7.20
CA PRO A 166 11.43 -14.11 -8.31
C PRO A 166 11.05 -15.26 -9.24
N ASP A 167 11.95 -16.22 -9.48
CA ASP A 167 11.70 -17.38 -10.34
C ASP A 167 10.68 -18.36 -9.72
N LEU A 168 10.52 -18.33 -8.40
CA LEU A 168 9.49 -19.09 -7.67
C LEU A 168 8.22 -18.25 -7.46
N VAL A 169 8.38 -16.97 -7.13
CA VAL A 169 7.28 -16.05 -6.80
C VAL A 169 6.40 -15.76 -8.01
N GLY A 170 6.97 -15.51 -9.19
CA GLY A 170 6.20 -15.25 -10.41
C GLY A 170 5.18 -16.36 -10.73
N PRO A 171 5.61 -17.63 -10.86
CA PRO A 171 4.70 -18.76 -11.02
C PRO A 171 3.69 -18.93 -9.88
N LEU A 172 4.10 -18.66 -8.63
CA LEU A 172 3.22 -18.73 -7.46
C LEU A 172 2.08 -17.69 -7.55
N VAL A 173 2.39 -16.45 -7.95
CA VAL A 173 1.39 -15.41 -8.18
C VAL A 173 0.39 -15.84 -9.26
N THR A 174 0.86 -16.39 -10.39
CA THR A 174 -0.03 -16.89 -11.45
C THR A 174 -0.92 -18.02 -10.95
N LYS A 175 -0.35 -18.97 -10.20
CA LYS A 175 -1.10 -20.09 -9.60
C LYS A 175 -2.18 -19.57 -8.64
N LEU A 176 -1.82 -18.68 -7.72
CA LEU A 176 -2.74 -18.16 -6.70
C LEU A 176 -3.80 -17.24 -7.29
N LYS A 177 -3.49 -16.45 -8.33
CA LYS A 177 -4.49 -15.72 -9.10
C LYS A 177 -5.56 -16.66 -9.68
N SER A 178 -5.14 -17.80 -10.22
CA SER A 178 -6.06 -18.82 -10.75
C SER A 178 -6.87 -19.53 -9.65
N GLU A 179 -6.22 -19.90 -8.54
CA GLU A 179 -6.86 -20.62 -7.44
C GLU A 179 -7.84 -19.76 -6.63
N LEU A 180 -7.47 -18.51 -6.33
CA LEU A 180 -8.27 -17.58 -5.52
C LEU A 180 -9.25 -16.76 -6.37
N ASN A 181 -9.03 -16.68 -7.68
CA ASN A 181 -9.91 -16.03 -8.66
C ASN A 181 -10.47 -14.69 -8.14
N GLU A 182 -11.79 -14.46 -8.23
CA GLU A 182 -12.48 -13.25 -7.76
C GLU A 182 -12.65 -13.18 -6.23
N SER A 183 -12.06 -14.11 -5.46
CA SER A 183 -12.16 -14.12 -3.99
C SER A 183 -11.05 -13.32 -3.30
N ALA A 184 -9.97 -13.01 -4.02
CA ALA A 184 -8.85 -12.22 -3.49
C ALA A 184 -8.15 -11.41 -4.60
N LEU A 185 -7.60 -10.26 -4.23
CA LEU A 185 -6.61 -9.60 -5.06
C LEU A 185 -5.25 -10.28 -4.80
N VAL A 186 -4.69 -10.89 -5.84
CA VAL A 186 -3.32 -11.44 -5.82
C VAL A 186 -2.46 -10.63 -6.77
N THR A 187 -1.35 -10.10 -6.30
CA THR A 187 -0.47 -9.23 -7.11
C THR A 187 1.00 -9.35 -6.70
N HIS A 188 1.87 -8.60 -7.39
CA HIS A 188 3.26 -8.39 -7.00
C HIS A 188 3.71 -6.98 -7.37
N SER A 189 4.03 -6.17 -6.36
CA SER A 189 4.65 -4.85 -6.53
C SER A 189 6.14 -4.93 -6.86
N LEU A 190 6.82 -5.95 -6.34
CA LEU A 190 8.22 -6.28 -6.64
C LEU A 190 8.33 -7.74 -7.10
N PRO A 191 9.32 -8.11 -7.92
CA PRO A 191 9.46 -9.49 -8.42
C PRO A 191 9.55 -10.55 -7.31
N MET A 192 10.04 -10.17 -6.14
CA MET A 192 10.21 -11.04 -4.98
C MET A 192 8.98 -11.16 -4.07
N PHE A 193 7.91 -10.39 -4.31
CA PHE A 193 6.71 -10.38 -3.46
C PHE A 193 5.54 -11.10 -4.11
N CYS A 194 4.82 -11.90 -3.34
CA CYS A 194 3.48 -12.37 -3.66
C CYS A 194 2.52 -11.78 -2.65
N GLU A 195 1.74 -10.79 -3.05
CA GLU A 195 0.86 -10.01 -2.19
C GLU A 195 -0.58 -10.50 -2.35
N ILE A 196 -1.24 -10.83 -1.25
CA ILE A 196 -2.65 -11.29 -1.23
C ILE A 196 -3.45 -10.37 -0.32
N GLN A 197 -4.53 -9.84 -0.86
CA GLN A 197 -5.43 -8.89 -0.20
C GLN A 197 -6.89 -9.18 -0.57
N SER A 198 -7.84 -8.53 0.09
CA SER A 198 -9.25 -8.68 -0.27
C SER A 198 -9.51 -8.17 -1.69
N VAL A 199 -10.45 -8.79 -2.41
CA VAL A 199 -10.86 -8.39 -3.78
C VAL A 199 -11.35 -6.93 -3.86
N GLY A 200 -11.82 -6.36 -2.75
CA GLY A 200 -12.18 -4.94 -2.69
C GLY A 200 -10.98 -3.98 -2.62
N ALA A 201 -9.75 -4.48 -2.51
CA ALA A 201 -8.55 -3.70 -2.75
C ALA A 201 -8.43 -3.47 -4.27
N GLY A 202 -8.38 -2.21 -4.70
CA GLY A 202 -8.55 -1.80 -6.10
C GLY A 202 -9.60 -0.71 -6.22
#